data_AF-A0A2D5NC56-F1
#
_entry.id   AF-A0A2D5NC56-F1
#
_cell.length_a   1.000
_cell.length_b   1.000
_cell.length_c   1.000
_cell.angle_alpha   90.00
_cell.angle_beta   90.00
_cell.angle_gamma   90.00
#
_symmetry.space_group_name_H-M   'P 1'
#
loop_
_entity.id
_entity.type
_entity.pdbx_description
1 polymer ?
#
loop_
_entity_poly.entity_id
_entity_poly.type
_entity_poly.pdbx_seq_one_letter_code
_entity_poly.pdbx_strand_id
1 'polypeptide(L)'
;MPRTKKKTWRKKKRKTKTKSMSNNVERNSERNSERDSERDLERHESLDGSGSERLTAPTALTVTQDIFTTCPHCGGMVHIPATQINCNVFRHAFFKSTGLQIDPHTPKIECDRLLHEDLIWGCGKPFRLELEQEQNQTQDQLGNTYHAIRCEYI
;
A
#
# COMPACT_ATOMS: atom_id res chain seq x y z
N MET A 1 -48.32 5.89 34.29
CA MET A 1 -47.64 6.96 33.52
C MET A 1 -46.20 7.14 34.02
N PRO A 2 -45.18 6.65 33.32
CA PRO A 2 -43.79 6.80 33.76
C PRO A 2 -43.13 8.06 33.15
N ARG A 3 -42.59 8.91 34.04
CA ARG A 3 -41.83 10.13 33.72
C ARG A 3 -40.42 9.77 33.23
N THR A 4 -40.07 10.13 32.00
CA THR A 4 -38.74 9.93 31.42
C THR A 4 -37.79 11.04 31.88
N LYS A 5 -36.69 10.68 32.55
CA LYS A 5 -35.60 11.60 32.92
C LYS A 5 -34.59 11.68 31.77
N LYS A 6 -34.54 12.82 31.09
CA LYS A 6 -33.55 13.16 30.05
C LYS A 6 -32.16 13.32 30.68
N LYS A 7 -31.19 12.48 30.30
CA LYS A 7 -29.78 12.61 30.70
C LYS A 7 -29.03 13.44 29.65
N THR A 8 -28.60 14.63 30.04
CA THR A 8 -27.76 15.53 29.23
C THR A 8 -26.30 15.08 29.26
N TRP A 9 -25.69 14.80 28.10
CA TRP A 9 -24.27 14.49 27.99
C TRP A 9 -23.42 15.76 27.89
N ARG A 10 -22.56 15.97 28.89
CA ARG A 10 -21.68 17.13 29.05
C ARG A 10 -20.35 16.87 28.30
N LYS A 11 -20.10 17.60 27.22
CA LYS A 11 -18.87 17.55 26.40
C LYS A 11 -17.63 17.88 27.26
N LYS A 12 -16.71 16.93 27.44
CA LYS A 12 -15.36 17.20 27.99
C LYS A 12 -14.44 17.67 26.85
N LYS A 13 -14.01 18.92 26.91
CA LYS A 13 -13.03 19.53 26.00
C LYS A 13 -11.64 18.91 26.21
N ARG A 14 -11.03 18.43 25.12
CA ARG A 14 -9.61 18.02 25.04
C ARG A 14 -8.73 19.27 25.21
N LYS A 15 -7.75 19.22 26.11
CA LYS A 15 -6.63 20.18 26.17
C LYS A 15 -5.40 19.47 25.61
N THR A 16 -4.97 19.82 24.40
CA THR A 16 -3.67 19.46 23.87
C THR A 16 -2.64 20.48 24.35
N LYS A 17 -1.62 20.01 25.05
CA LYS A 17 -0.53 20.81 25.60
C LYS A 17 0.56 20.91 24.52
N THR A 18 0.66 22.07 23.88
CA THR A 18 1.80 22.42 23.03
C THR A 18 3.02 22.63 23.92
N LYS A 19 4.06 21.80 23.77
CA LYS A 19 5.37 22.04 24.39
C LYS A 19 6.34 22.44 23.28
N SER A 20 6.54 23.74 23.17
CA SER A 20 7.67 24.38 22.51
C SER A 20 8.98 23.97 23.17
N MET A 21 9.96 23.51 22.41
CA MET A 21 11.38 23.54 22.81
C MET A 21 12.20 24.05 21.64
N SER A 22 12.96 25.09 21.96
CA SER A 22 13.75 25.92 21.07
C SER A 22 15.04 25.23 20.60
N ASN A 23 15.50 25.69 19.44
CA ASN A 23 16.83 25.64 18.84
C ASN A 23 18.02 25.23 19.73
N ASN A 24 18.91 24.42 19.17
CA ASN A 24 20.33 24.54 19.45
C ASN A 24 21.14 24.49 18.13
N VAL A 25 21.92 25.54 17.92
CA VAL A 25 22.86 25.75 16.81
C VAL A 25 24.25 25.62 17.41
N GLU A 26 25.03 24.64 16.96
CA GLU A 26 26.49 24.54 17.13
C GLU A 26 26.95 23.50 16.09
N ARG A 27 27.48 23.91 14.93
CA ARG A 27 28.88 24.26 14.68
C ARG A 27 29.83 23.12 15.06
N ASN A 28 30.17 22.26 14.10
CA ASN A 28 31.54 21.78 14.02
C ASN A 28 32.01 21.76 12.58
N SER A 29 33.12 22.46 12.39
CA SER A 29 33.80 22.80 11.15
C SER A 29 34.98 21.86 10.93
N GLU A 30 35.33 21.69 9.65
CA GLU A 30 36.66 21.31 9.14
C GLU A 30 37.13 19.86 9.41
N ARG A 31 37.40 19.15 8.30
CA ARG A 31 38.77 18.88 7.82
C ARG A 31 38.84 17.50 7.14
N ASN A 32 38.81 17.49 5.81
CA ASN A 32 39.74 16.67 5.05
C ASN A 32 39.87 17.21 3.63
N SER A 33 40.96 17.93 3.44
CA SER A 33 41.55 18.40 2.19
C SER A 33 42.08 17.23 1.37
N GLU A 34 41.77 17.27 0.07
CA GLU A 34 42.71 17.11 -1.06
C GLU A 34 43.79 16.02 -0.96
N ARG A 35 43.67 14.99 -1.80
CA ARG A 35 44.83 14.39 -2.48
C ARG A 35 44.43 13.60 -3.72
N ASP A 36 44.88 14.12 -4.87
CA ASP A 36 45.49 13.44 -6.03
C ASP A 36 44.81 12.13 -6.51
N SER A 37 44.38 11.98 -7.76
CA SER A 37 45.19 12.21 -8.96
C SER A 37 44.40 11.83 -10.21
N GLU A 38 44.55 12.62 -11.26
CA GLU A 38 44.20 12.28 -12.64
C GLU A 38 44.97 11.02 -13.10
N ARG A 39 44.23 10.05 -13.63
CA ARG A 39 44.64 8.92 -14.50
C ARG A 39 43.38 8.05 -14.69
N ASP A 40 42.95 7.58 -15.85
CA ASP A 40 43.58 7.41 -17.14
C ASP A 40 42.47 7.53 -18.20
N LEU A 41 42.83 8.19 -19.29
CA LEU A 41 42.18 8.08 -20.59
C LEU A 41 42.28 6.63 -21.11
N GLU A 42 41.29 6.27 -21.92
CA GLU A 42 41.27 5.14 -22.87
C GLU A 42 41.05 3.71 -22.34
N ARG A 43 39.81 3.23 -22.46
CA ARG A 43 39.59 1.85 -22.93
C ARG A 43 38.27 1.67 -23.66
N HIS A 44 38.37 1.62 -24.99
CA HIS A 44 37.61 0.79 -25.94
C HIS A 44 36.28 0.18 -25.44
N GLU A 45 35.16 0.65 -25.98
CA GLU A 45 33.99 -0.21 -26.19
C GLU A 45 33.92 -0.58 -27.67
N SER A 46 34.40 -1.80 -27.94
CA SER A 46 34.29 -2.47 -29.22
C SER A 46 32.82 -2.72 -29.55
N LEU A 47 32.38 -2.17 -30.68
CA LEU A 47 31.11 -2.48 -31.31
C LEU A 47 31.24 -3.83 -32.02
N ASP A 48 31.08 -4.90 -31.26
CA ASP A 48 31.09 -6.26 -31.79
C ASP A 48 29.65 -6.77 -31.80
N GLY A 49 29.07 -6.78 -33.00
CA GLY A 49 27.76 -7.37 -33.24
C GLY A 49 27.74 -8.86 -32.94
N SER A 50 26.65 -9.32 -32.33
CA SER A 50 26.05 -10.60 -32.68
C SER A 50 24.62 -10.61 -32.15
N GLY A 51 23.68 -10.78 -33.08
CA GLY A 51 22.27 -10.93 -32.77
C GLY A 51 22.05 -12.11 -31.83
N SER A 52 21.32 -11.84 -30.76
CA SER A 52 20.49 -12.86 -30.13
C SER A 52 19.14 -12.20 -29.91
N GLU A 53 18.38 -12.10 -31.01
CA GLU A 53 16.93 -11.94 -30.94
C GLU A 53 16.40 -13.16 -30.20
N ARG A 54 16.35 -13.08 -28.87
CA ARG A 54 15.67 -14.07 -28.05
C ARG A 54 14.20 -13.95 -28.39
N LEU A 55 13.76 -14.84 -29.28
CA LEU A 55 12.40 -15.29 -29.42
C LEU A 55 11.87 -15.59 -28.02
N THR A 56 11.18 -14.62 -27.41
CA THR A 56 10.44 -14.89 -26.18
C THR A 56 9.23 -15.70 -26.60
N ALA A 57 9.17 -16.92 -26.05
CA ALA A 57 8.16 -17.92 -26.32
C ALA A 57 6.74 -17.33 -26.27
N PRO A 58 5.77 -17.89 -27.03
CA PRO A 58 4.38 -17.46 -26.98
C PRO A 58 3.93 -17.52 -25.53
N THR A 59 3.80 -16.34 -24.92
CA THR A 59 3.45 -16.22 -23.51
C THR A 59 2.06 -16.80 -23.40
N ALA A 60 1.95 -17.96 -22.75
CA ALA A 60 0.68 -18.59 -22.47
C ALA A 60 -0.25 -17.49 -21.94
N LEU A 61 -1.37 -17.27 -22.64
CA LEU A 61 -2.40 -16.33 -22.23
C LEU A 61 -3.00 -16.86 -20.93
N THR A 62 -2.36 -16.56 -19.80
CA THR A 62 -2.92 -16.83 -18.48
C THR A 62 -4.06 -15.85 -18.31
N VAL A 63 -5.28 -16.32 -18.55
CA VAL A 63 -6.49 -15.58 -18.20
C VAL A 63 -6.50 -15.46 -16.69
N THR A 64 -6.04 -14.33 -16.19
CA THR A 64 -6.05 -14.01 -14.77
C THR A 64 -7.23 -13.06 -14.56
N GLN A 65 -8.28 -13.54 -13.90
CA GLN A 65 -9.51 -12.77 -13.67
C GLN A 65 -9.33 -11.83 -12.48
N ASP A 66 -9.51 -10.54 -12.71
CA ASP A 66 -9.45 -9.53 -11.66
C ASP A 66 -10.63 -9.66 -10.69
N ILE A 67 -10.34 -9.41 -9.41
CA ILE A 67 -11.34 -9.50 -8.34
C ILE A 67 -11.76 -8.09 -7.93
N PHE A 68 -13.06 -7.85 -7.92
CA PHE A 68 -13.64 -6.63 -7.37
C PHE A 68 -14.36 -6.98 -6.08
N THR A 69 -13.96 -6.35 -4.98
CA THR A 69 -14.54 -6.58 -3.66
C THR A 69 -14.78 -5.27 -2.92
N THR A 70 -15.56 -5.31 -1.85
CA THR A 70 -15.80 -4.15 -0.99
C THR A 70 -14.89 -4.20 0.22
N CYS A 71 -14.23 -3.08 0.52
CA CYS A 71 -13.43 -2.91 1.70
C CYS A 71 -14.31 -3.15 2.95
N PRO A 72 -13.95 -4.08 3.84
CA PRO A 72 -14.80 -4.39 4.96
C PRO A 72 -14.80 -3.26 6.01
N HIS A 73 -13.84 -2.33 5.99
CA HIS A 73 -13.72 -1.24 6.97
C HIS A 73 -14.61 -0.03 6.67
N CYS A 74 -14.74 0.35 5.40
CA CYS A 74 -15.48 1.56 5.02
C CYS A 74 -16.49 1.34 3.87
N GLY A 75 -16.60 0.13 3.34
CA GLY A 75 -17.51 -0.21 2.25
C GLY A 75 -17.11 0.31 0.87
N GLY A 76 -15.91 0.89 0.73
CA GLY A 76 -15.40 1.36 -0.57
C GLY A 76 -15.04 0.21 -1.51
N MET A 77 -15.11 0.44 -2.82
CA MET A 77 -14.75 -0.57 -3.82
C MET A 77 -13.23 -0.72 -3.91
N VAL A 78 -12.76 -1.96 -4.02
CA VAL A 78 -11.34 -2.31 -4.21
C VAL A 78 -11.21 -3.20 -5.42
N HIS A 79 -10.28 -2.83 -6.31
CA HIS A 79 -9.82 -3.66 -7.41
C HIS A 79 -8.59 -4.42 -6.95
N ILE A 80 -8.58 -5.74 -7.15
CA ILE A 80 -7.46 -6.60 -6.80
C ILE A 80 -7.02 -7.28 -8.09
N PRO A 81 -5.85 -6.91 -8.63
CA PRO A 81 -5.34 -7.52 -9.85
C PRO A 81 -5.03 -8.98 -9.59
N ALA A 82 -5.35 -9.81 -10.56
CA ALA A 82 -5.24 -11.26 -10.42
C ALA A 82 -3.78 -11.74 -10.17
N THR A 83 -2.80 -10.95 -10.60
CA THR A 83 -1.37 -11.18 -10.34
C THR A 83 -0.96 -11.00 -8.88
N GLN A 84 -1.75 -10.26 -8.08
CA GLN A 84 -1.43 -9.96 -6.68
C GLN A 84 -2.23 -10.78 -5.67
N ILE A 85 -3.13 -11.66 -6.12
CA ILE A 85 -3.98 -12.51 -5.25
C ILE A 85 -3.13 -13.28 -4.22
N ASN A 86 -1.93 -13.71 -4.58
CA ASN A 86 -1.01 -14.44 -3.69
C ASN A 86 -0.62 -13.68 -2.41
N CYS A 87 -0.66 -12.34 -2.42
CA CYS A 87 -0.32 -11.51 -1.26
C CYS A 87 -1.34 -11.71 -0.12
N ASN A 88 -2.60 -11.99 -0.45
CA ASN A 88 -3.74 -12.14 0.47
C ASN A 88 -4.03 -10.93 1.38
N VAL A 89 -3.12 -9.98 1.60
CA VAL A 89 -3.30 -8.80 2.45
C VAL A 89 -3.25 -7.55 1.57
N PHE A 90 -4.27 -6.70 1.68
CA PHE A 90 -4.39 -5.49 0.88
C PHE A 90 -4.75 -4.29 1.74
N ARG A 91 -4.41 -3.10 1.26
CA ARG A 91 -4.83 -1.83 1.88
C ARG A 91 -5.79 -1.10 0.95
N HIS A 92 -6.87 -0.60 1.53
CA HIS A 92 -7.84 0.20 0.78
C HIS A 92 -7.42 1.67 0.80
N ALA A 93 -6.57 2.06 -0.15
CA ALA A 93 -6.22 3.44 -0.39
C ALA A 93 -5.77 3.64 -1.85
N PHE A 94 -6.12 4.79 -2.42
CA PHE A 94 -5.68 5.23 -3.75
C PHE A 94 -5.06 6.62 -3.65
N PHE A 95 -3.91 6.84 -4.28
CA PHE A 95 -3.31 8.17 -4.33
C PHE A 95 -4.21 9.14 -5.09
N LYS A 96 -4.46 10.33 -4.54
CA LYS A 96 -5.27 11.34 -5.24
C LYS A 96 -4.61 11.86 -6.51
N SER A 97 -3.28 11.88 -6.54
CA SER A 97 -2.48 12.40 -7.64
C SER A 97 -2.51 11.50 -8.87
N THR A 98 -2.37 10.19 -8.68
CA THR A 98 -2.26 9.21 -9.78
C THR A 98 -3.52 8.38 -9.97
N GLY A 99 -4.38 8.28 -8.96
CA GLY A 99 -5.50 7.33 -8.94
C GLY A 99 -5.07 5.88 -8.74
N LEU A 100 -3.78 5.60 -8.52
CA LEU A 100 -3.25 4.25 -8.33
C LEU A 100 -3.45 3.78 -6.89
N GLN A 101 -3.69 2.48 -6.73
CA GLN A 101 -3.79 1.86 -5.42
C GLN A 101 -2.44 1.88 -4.70
N ILE A 102 -2.49 2.06 -3.39
CA ILE A 102 -1.32 1.99 -2.50
C ILE A 102 -0.79 0.57 -2.40
N ASP A 103 0.54 0.45 -2.26
CA ASP A 103 1.21 -0.83 -2.03
C ASP A 103 0.61 -1.54 -0.79
N PRO A 104 0.14 -2.80 -0.92
CA PRO A 104 -0.41 -3.57 0.20
C PRO A 104 0.51 -3.64 1.42
N HIS A 105 1.84 -3.59 1.22
CA HIS A 105 2.86 -3.66 2.25
C HIS A 105 3.27 -2.30 2.83
N THR A 106 2.60 -1.21 2.42
CA THR A 106 2.89 0.13 2.96
C THR A 106 2.77 0.11 4.49
N PRO A 107 3.76 0.63 5.23
CA PRO A 107 3.70 0.61 6.69
C PRO A 107 2.57 1.51 7.19
N LYS A 108 2.00 1.16 8.35
CA LYS A 108 0.91 1.91 8.99
C LYS A 108 1.22 3.39 9.13
N ILE A 109 2.45 3.72 9.56
CA ILE A 109 2.88 5.11 9.79
C ILE A 109 2.73 5.94 8.51
N GLU A 110 3.09 5.35 7.36
CA GLU A 110 2.98 6.04 6.07
C GLU A 110 1.52 6.15 5.62
N CYS A 111 0.71 5.10 5.78
CA CYS A 111 -0.72 5.20 5.50
C CYS A 111 -1.43 6.27 6.35
N ASP A 112 -1.09 6.34 7.64
CA ASP A 112 -1.66 7.33 8.55
C ASP A 112 -1.23 8.76 8.16
N ARG A 113 0.04 8.94 7.76
CA ARG A 113 0.56 10.21 7.25
C ARG A 113 -0.20 10.65 5.99
N LEU A 114 -0.32 9.77 5.01
CA LEU A 114 -1.01 10.03 3.74
C LEU A 114 -2.49 10.37 3.97
N LEU A 115 -3.15 9.70 4.91
CA LEU A 115 -4.53 9.99 5.27
C LEU A 115 -4.67 11.35 5.96
N HIS A 116 -3.75 11.67 6.87
CA HIS A 116 -3.74 12.95 7.60
C HIS A 116 -3.45 14.15 6.68
N GLU A 117 -2.57 13.96 5.70
CA GLU A 117 -2.25 14.95 4.67
C GLU A 117 -3.29 14.98 3.53
N ASP A 118 -4.32 14.15 3.60
CA ASP A 118 -5.42 14.07 2.63
C ASP A 118 -4.93 13.76 1.20
N LEU A 119 -3.84 12.98 1.08
CA LEU A 119 -3.18 12.58 -0.17
C LEU A 119 -3.74 11.28 -0.76
N ILE A 120 -4.67 10.62 -0.06
CA ILE A 120 -5.27 9.35 -0.48
C ILE A 120 -6.80 9.36 -0.37
N TRP A 121 -7.46 8.58 -1.22
CA TRP A 121 -8.86 8.18 -1.10
C TRP A 121 -8.95 6.80 -0.46
N GLY A 122 -9.83 6.61 0.51
CA GLY A 122 -10.02 5.32 1.19
C GLY A 122 -9.69 5.38 2.68
N CYS A 123 -9.55 4.21 3.31
CA CYS A 123 -9.35 4.12 4.75
C CYS A 123 -7.91 3.82 5.17
N GLY A 124 -7.04 3.38 4.24
CA GLY A 124 -5.65 3.00 4.53
C GLY A 124 -5.50 1.77 5.44
N LYS A 125 -6.61 1.10 5.80
CA LYS A 125 -6.61 -0.04 6.70
C LYS A 125 -6.33 -1.35 5.95
N PRO A 126 -5.56 -2.27 6.57
CA PRO A 126 -5.31 -3.58 5.99
C PRO A 126 -6.56 -4.46 6.09
N PHE A 127 -6.77 -5.31 5.10
CA PHE A 127 -7.78 -6.36 5.08
C PHE A 127 -7.21 -7.58 4.36
N ARG A 128 -7.75 -8.76 4.64
CA ARG A 128 -7.31 -10.02 4.04
C ARG A 128 -8.37 -10.54 3.07
N LEU A 129 -7.93 -11.15 1.97
CA LEU A 129 -8.77 -11.99 1.12
C LEU A 129 -8.67 -13.44 1.58
N GLU A 130 -9.83 -14.08 1.75
CA GLU A 130 -9.94 -15.51 1.99
C GLU A 130 -10.79 -16.16 0.91
N LEU A 131 -10.36 -17.36 0.48
CA LEU A 131 -11.11 -18.19 -0.46
C LEU A 131 -12.18 -18.97 0.30
N GLU A 132 -13.44 -18.82 -0.10
CA GLU A 132 -14.50 -19.70 0.34
C GLU A 132 -14.51 -20.94 -0.57
N GLN A 133 -14.25 -22.11 0.03
CA GLN A 133 -14.33 -23.38 -0.67
C GLN A 133 -15.69 -24.01 -0.41
N GLU A 134 -16.60 -23.98 -1.38
CA GLU A 134 -17.83 -24.76 -1.31
C GLU A 134 -17.48 -26.25 -1.46
N GLN A 135 -17.65 -27.03 -0.38
CA GLN A 135 -17.32 -28.45 -0.36
C GLN A 135 -18.41 -29.36 -0.95
N ASN A 136 -19.45 -28.80 -1.60
CA ASN A 136 -20.59 -29.58 -2.09
C ASN A 136 -20.56 -29.76 -3.61
N GLN A 137 -19.80 -30.80 -3.97
CA GLN A 137 -19.81 -31.55 -5.22
C GLN A 137 -21.10 -31.42 -6.05
N THR A 138 -21.06 -30.57 -7.10
CA THR A 138 -21.61 -30.91 -8.42
C THR A 138 -20.64 -30.36 -9.46
N GLN A 139 -20.32 -31.21 -10.45
CA GLN A 139 -19.05 -31.23 -11.17
C GLN A 139 -18.79 -30.09 -12.17
N ASP A 140 -19.66 -29.07 -12.29
CA ASP A 140 -19.63 -28.15 -13.45
C ASP A 140 -19.61 -26.64 -13.15
N GLN A 141 -19.52 -26.19 -11.90
CA GLN A 141 -19.43 -24.75 -11.60
C GLN A 141 -18.45 -24.45 -10.46
N LEU A 142 -17.15 -24.64 -10.72
CA LEU A 142 -16.09 -24.31 -9.76
C LEU A 142 -15.72 -22.82 -9.89
N GLY A 143 -16.57 -21.94 -9.38
CA GLY A 143 -16.22 -20.54 -9.16
C GLY A 143 -15.59 -20.38 -7.79
N ASN A 144 -14.32 -19.96 -7.72
CA ASN A 144 -13.71 -19.60 -6.44
C ASN A 144 -14.32 -18.27 -5.96
N THR A 145 -15.10 -18.29 -4.88
CA THR A 145 -15.61 -17.09 -4.21
C THR A 145 -14.56 -16.54 -3.25
N TYR A 146 -14.33 -15.22 -3.29
CA TYR A 146 -13.36 -14.53 -2.42
C TYR A 146 -14.07 -13.56 -1.49
N HIS A 147 -13.70 -13.59 -0.21
CA HIS A 147 -14.28 -12.74 0.83
C HIS A 147 -13.21 -11.86 1.48
N ALA A 148 -13.51 -10.57 1.60
CA ALA A 148 -12.65 -9.60 2.26
C ALA A 148 -12.94 -9.54 3.77
N ILE A 149 -11.96 -9.90 4.59
CA ILE A 149 -12.05 -9.96 6.05
C ILE A 149 -11.27 -8.81 6.67
N ARG A 150 -11.86 -8.18 7.70
CA ARG A 150 -11.18 -7.12 8.46
C ARG A 150 -9.98 -7.73 9.20
N CYS A 151 -8.81 -7.12 9.03
CA CYS A 151 -7.66 -7.39 9.88
C CYS A 151 -7.49 -6.25 10.88
N GLU A 152 -7.14 -6.59 12.12
CA GLU A 152 -6.51 -5.63 13.02
C GLU A 152 -5.04 -5.51 12.61
N TYR A 153 -4.49 -4.28 12.67
CA TYR A 153 -3.20 -3.95 12.09
C TYR A 153 -2.09 -4.95 12.46
N ILE A 154 -1.44 -5.50 11.44
CA ILE A 154 -0.25 -6.35 11.50
C ILE A 154 1.01 -5.48 11.66
#